data_AF-A0A4Q5SP11-F1
#
_entry.id   AF-A0A4Q5SP11-F1
#
_cell.length_a   1.000
_cell.length_b   1.000
_cell.length_c   1.000
_cell.angle_alpha   90.00
_cell.angle_beta   90.00
_cell.angle_gamma   90.00
#
_symmetry.space_group_name_H-M   'P 1'
#
loop_
_entity.id
_entity.type
_entity.pdbx_description
1 polymer ?
#
loop_
_entity_poly.entity_id
_entity_poly.type
_entity_poly.pdbx_seq_one_letter_code
_entity_poly.pdbx_strand_id
1 'polypeptide(L)'
;MFRPLFAAVLLTATAATPALADQLVDNVEGVRIDDNGRIDRFEALWIDDDGRIRQVLHRGDKRPAKVQYRLDGKGRVMLPGMIDAHLHVMGLGLGALTLDLSDTTSLDQALAKIAAFARDNPQRPWIIGRGWNQEKWGLGRFPT
;
A
#
# COMPACT_ATOMS: atom_id res chain seq x y z
N MET A 1 8.47 70.52 -8.22
CA MET A 1 8.74 69.53 -9.28
C MET A 1 8.91 68.16 -8.61
N PHE A 2 7.81 67.45 -8.36
CA PHE A 2 7.83 66.11 -7.77
C PHE A 2 6.87 65.24 -8.58
N ARG A 3 7.39 64.23 -9.28
CA ARG A 3 6.59 63.18 -9.95
C ARG A 3 6.70 61.93 -9.08
N PRO A 4 5.61 61.38 -8.52
CA PRO A 4 5.67 60.06 -7.93
C PRO A 4 5.60 59.04 -9.08
N LEU A 5 6.64 58.21 -9.21
CA LEU A 5 6.55 56.99 -10.02
C LEU A 5 5.59 56.03 -9.30
N PHE A 6 4.45 55.74 -9.91
CA PHE A 6 3.64 54.58 -9.55
C PHE A 6 4.38 53.31 -10.01
N ALA A 7 4.90 52.55 -9.05
CA ALA A 7 5.37 51.19 -9.30
C ALA A 7 4.16 50.26 -9.42
N ALA A 8 3.88 49.78 -10.64
CA ALA A 8 2.92 48.72 -10.87
C ALA A 8 3.55 47.39 -10.46
N VAL A 9 3.18 46.87 -9.29
CA VAL A 9 3.48 45.49 -8.90
C VAL A 9 2.49 44.58 -9.65
N LEU A 10 2.96 43.89 -10.69
CA LEU A 10 2.22 42.79 -11.30
C LEU A 10 2.22 41.62 -10.32
N LEU A 11 1.09 41.40 -9.65
CA LEU A 11 0.84 40.18 -8.89
C LEU A 11 0.55 39.05 -9.88
N THR A 12 1.57 38.29 -10.28
CA THR A 12 1.36 37.04 -11.02
C THR A 12 0.80 36.00 -10.06
N ALA A 13 -0.52 35.86 -10.02
CA ALA A 13 -1.18 34.75 -9.35
C ALA A 13 -0.83 33.46 -10.12
N THR A 14 0.12 32.69 -9.59
CA THR A 14 0.35 31.31 -10.01
C THR A 14 -0.86 30.48 -9.55
N ALA A 15 -1.90 30.41 -10.37
CA ALA A 15 -2.94 29.40 -10.19
C ALA A 15 -2.25 28.04 -10.34
N ALA A 16 -2.23 27.25 -9.27
CA ALA A 16 -1.84 25.84 -9.36
C ALA A 16 -2.83 25.16 -10.31
N THR A 17 -2.42 24.91 -11.55
CA THR A 17 -3.20 24.10 -12.48
C THR A 17 -3.31 22.70 -11.90
N PRO A 18 -4.51 22.09 -11.82
CA PRO A 18 -4.62 20.71 -11.39
C PRO A 18 -3.72 19.84 -12.26
N ALA A 19 -2.95 18.97 -11.62
CA ALA A 19 -2.15 17.97 -12.32
C ALA A 19 -3.11 16.90 -12.86
N LEU A 20 -3.52 17.06 -14.13
CA LEU A 20 -4.23 16.02 -14.88
C LEU A 20 -3.24 14.89 -15.13
N ALA A 21 -3.27 13.85 -14.31
CA ALA A 21 -2.33 12.73 -14.39
C ALA A 21 -3.06 11.47 -14.85
N ASP A 22 -3.55 11.47 -16.09
CA ASP A 22 -4.07 10.24 -16.66
C ASP A 22 -2.94 9.22 -16.88
N GLN A 23 -3.25 7.94 -16.66
CA GLN A 23 -2.28 6.88 -16.66
C GLN A 23 -2.75 5.72 -17.53
N LEU A 24 -1.89 5.27 -18.44
CA LEU A 24 -2.09 4.03 -19.16
C LEU A 24 -1.14 2.97 -18.60
N VAL A 25 -1.69 1.92 -18.01
CA VAL A 25 -0.94 0.69 -17.79
C VAL A 25 -1.17 -0.23 -18.98
N ASP A 26 -0.12 -0.53 -19.73
CA ASP A 26 -0.19 -1.27 -20.99
C ASP A 26 0.66 -2.53 -20.93
N ASN A 27 0.52 -3.42 -21.93
CA ASN A 27 1.28 -4.66 -22.04
C ASN A 27 1.20 -5.50 -20.76
N VAL A 28 -0.02 -5.75 -20.30
CA VAL A 28 -0.32 -6.63 -19.16
C VAL A 28 -1.13 -7.83 -19.60
N GLU A 29 -1.07 -8.91 -18.83
CA GLU A 29 -2.08 -9.96 -18.85
C GLU A 29 -3.12 -9.64 -17.78
N GLY A 30 -4.07 -8.77 -18.13
CA GLY A 30 -5.10 -8.31 -17.21
C GLY A 30 -6.21 -9.33 -17.02
N VAL A 31 -6.66 -9.51 -15.78
CA VAL A 31 -7.83 -10.32 -15.43
C VAL A 31 -8.75 -9.49 -14.55
N ARG A 32 -10.03 -9.41 -14.90
CA ARG A 32 -11.07 -8.85 -14.05
C ARG A 32 -12.29 -9.76 -14.05
N ILE A 33 -13.23 -9.45 -13.17
CA ILE A 33 -14.61 -9.93 -13.26
C ILE A 33 -15.45 -8.80 -13.87
N ASP A 34 -16.26 -9.12 -14.87
CA ASP A 34 -17.19 -8.16 -15.49
C ASP A 34 -18.48 -8.01 -14.67
N ASP A 35 -19.37 -7.13 -15.11
CA ASP A 35 -20.61 -6.82 -14.41
C ASP A 35 -21.60 -8.01 -14.38
N ASN A 36 -21.35 -9.04 -15.20
CA ASN A 36 -22.12 -10.29 -15.23
C ASN A 36 -21.45 -11.42 -14.42
N GLY A 37 -20.38 -11.12 -13.67
CA GLY A 37 -19.66 -12.12 -12.89
C GLY A 37 -18.75 -13.04 -13.73
N ARG A 38 -18.47 -12.70 -15.00
CA ARG A 38 -17.63 -13.51 -15.89
C ARG A 38 -16.19 -13.02 -15.87
N ILE A 39 -15.26 -13.94 -16.13
CA ILE A 39 -13.84 -13.58 -16.31
C ILE A 39 -13.71 -12.79 -17.61
N ASP A 40 -13.17 -11.58 -17.50
CA ASP A 40 -12.79 -10.71 -18.62
C ASP A 40 -11.28 -10.48 -18.60
N ARG A 41 -10.65 -10.56 -19.77
CA ARG A 41 -9.19 -10.51 -19.96
C ARG A 41 -8.84 -9.32 -20.85
N PHE A 42 -7.91 -8.49 -20.39
CA PHE A 42 -7.56 -7.24 -21.06
C PHE A 42 -6.04 -7.07 -21.18
N GLU A 43 -5.60 -6.17 -22.06
CA GLU A 43 -4.18 -5.93 -22.34
C GLU A 43 -3.69 -4.55 -21.84
N ALA A 44 -4.62 -3.63 -21.55
CA ALA A 44 -4.30 -2.35 -20.92
C ALA A 44 -5.46 -1.77 -20.09
N LEU A 45 -5.11 -0.88 -19.16
CA LEU A 45 -6.04 -0.14 -18.32
C LEU A 45 -5.71 1.36 -18.39
N TRP A 46 -6.68 2.17 -18.82
CA TRP A 46 -6.57 3.62 -18.79
C TRP A 46 -7.29 4.16 -17.56
N ILE A 47 -6.54 4.84 -16.71
CA ILE A 47 -6.97 5.44 -15.45
C ILE A 47 -6.96 6.96 -15.64
N ASP A 48 -8.05 7.62 -15.25
CA ASP A 48 -8.13 9.08 -15.26
C ASP A 48 -7.43 9.72 -14.05
N ASP A 49 -7.46 11.05 -13.98
CA ASP A 49 -6.84 11.86 -12.93
C ASP A 49 -7.54 11.73 -11.56
N ASP A 50 -8.78 11.21 -11.52
CA ASP A 50 -9.48 10.86 -10.28
C ASP A 50 -9.10 9.46 -9.76
N GLY A 51 -8.25 8.73 -10.47
CA GLY A 51 -7.91 7.34 -10.15
C GLY A 51 -9.01 6.35 -10.51
N ARG A 52 -9.96 6.72 -11.39
CA ARG A 52 -11.01 5.82 -11.89
C ARG A 52 -10.58 5.19 -13.19
N ILE A 53 -11.07 3.97 -13.43
CA ILE A 53 -10.87 3.30 -14.72
C ILE A 53 -11.71 4.04 -15.77
N ARG A 54 -11.04 4.77 -16.65
CA ARG A 54 -11.65 5.41 -17.81
C ARG A 54 -12.00 4.40 -18.89
N GLN A 55 -11.13 3.43 -19.11
CA GLN A 55 -11.35 2.37 -20.09
C GLN A 55 -10.53 1.12 -19.76
N VAL A 56 -11.17 -0.04 -19.92
CA VAL A 56 -10.49 -1.35 -20.05
C VAL A 56 -10.27 -1.59 -21.53
N LEU A 57 -9.02 -1.86 -21.92
CA LEU A 57 -8.62 -2.00 -23.32
C LEU A 57 -8.21 -3.44 -23.62
N HIS A 58 -8.88 -4.03 -24.60
CA HIS A 58 -8.68 -5.40 -25.06
C HIS A 58 -7.69 -5.47 -26.23
N ARG A 59 -7.46 -6.68 -26.73
CA ARG A 59 -6.66 -6.91 -27.92
C ARG A 59 -7.29 -6.22 -29.13
N GLY A 60 -6.50 -5.42 -29.84
CA GLY A 60 -6.94 -4.70 -31.03
C GLY A 60 -7.53 -3.32 -30.76
N ASP A 61 -7.79 -2.98 -29.48
CA ASP A 61 -8.24 -1.64 -29.13
C ASP A 61 -7.15 -0.60 -29.34
N LYS A 62 -7.53 0.56 -29.88
CA LYS A 62 -6.62 1.68 -30.04
C LYS A 62 -6.24 2.24 -28.67
N ARG A 63 -4.94 2.35 -28.41
CA ARG A 63 -4.42 3.02 -27.23
C ARG A 63 -4.64 4.54 -27.34
N PRO A 64 -4.87 5.25 -26.21
CA PRO A 64 -4.95 6.71 -26.22
C PRO A 64 -3.67 7.32 -26.81
N ALA A 65 -3.84 8.31 -27.67
CA ALA A 65 -2.72 8.92 -28.40
C ALA A 65 -1.80 9.76 -27.50
N LYS A 66 -2.34 10.29 -26.39
CA LYS A 66 -1.63 11.07 -25.39
C LYS A 66 -2.09 10.62 -24.02
N VAL A 67 -1.12 10.32 -23.17
CA VAL A 67 -1.29 10.10 -21.73
C VAL A 67 -0.14 10.78 -21.01
N GLN A 68 -0.36 11.26 -19.80
CA GLN A 68 0.70 11.86 -18.99
C GLN A 68 1.71 10.81 -18.52
N TYR A 69 1.21 9.65 -18.08
CA TYR A 69 2.06 8.55 -17.64
C TYR A 69 1.70 7.25 -18.34
N ARG A 70 2.73 6.53 -18.78
CA ARG A 70 2.59 5.18 -19.33
C ARG A 70 3.45 4.22 -18.54
N LEU A 71 2.82 3.17 -18.01
CA LEU A 71 3.48 2.06 -17.38
C LEU A 71 3.46 0.85 -18.31
N ASP A 72 4.63 0.35 -18.68
CA ASP A 72 4.76 -0.92 -19.40
C ASP A 72 4.78 -2.09 -18.39
N GLY A 73 3.74 -2.91 -18.46
CA GLY A 73 3.55 -4.12 -17.67
C GLY A 73 4.50 -5.24 -18.01
N LYS A 74 5.17 -5.20 -19.18
CA LYS A 74 6.12 -6.23 -19.65
C LYS A 74 5.52 -7.64 -19.69
N GLY A 75 4.24 -7.75 -20.04
CA GLY A 75 3.48 -9.00 -20.08
C GLY A 75 3.15 -9.58 -18.70
N ARG A 76 3.35 -8.84 -17.59
CA ARG A 76 3.00 -9.31 -16.25
C ARG A 76 1.50 -9.34 -16.04
N VAL A 77 1.06 -10.20 -15.12
CA VAL A 77 -0.34 -10.32 -14.74
C VAL A 77 -0.78 -9.08 -13.95
N MET A 78 -1.95 -8.55 -14.30
CA MET A 78 -2.64 -7.49 -13.57
C MET A 78 -3.96 -8.01 -13.01
N LEU A 79 -4.17 -7.82 -11.72
CA LEU A 79 -5.38 -8.20 -10.98
C LEU A 79 -5.98 -6.98 -10.29
N PRO A 80 -7.29 -7.00 -9.96
CA PRO A 80 -7.86 -6.07 -8.99
C PRO A 80 -7.09 -6.15 -7.68
N GLY A 81 -6.98 -5.02 -6.98
CA GLY A 81 -6.45 -5.00 -5.63
C GLY A 81 -7.24 -5.96 -4.73
N MET A 82 -6.55 -6.62 -3.80
CA MET A 82 -7.22 -7.48 -2.82
C MET A 82 -8.12 -6.64 -1.91
N ILE A 83 -9.36 -7.10 -1.70
CA ILE A 83 -10.34 -6.45 -0.82
C ILE A 83 -10.60 -7.38 0.35
N ASP A 84 -10.28 -6.93 1.55
CA ASP A 84 -10.63 -7.62 2.79
C ASP A 84 -11.93 -7.03 3.34
N ALA A 85 -12.97 -7.85 3.41
CA ALA A 85 -14.30 -7.44 3.86
C ALA A 85 -14.40 -7.30 5.38
N HIS A 86 -13.46 -7.86 6.15
CA HIS A 86 -13.50 -7.82 7.60
C HIS A 86 -12.12 -7.98 8.22
N LEU A 87 -11.54 -6.86 8.63
CA LEU A 87 -10.25 -6.87 9.34
C LEU A 87 -10.24 -5.96 10.58
N HIS A 88 -9.47 -6.37 11.58
CA HIS A 88 -9.14 -5.53 12.72
C HIS A 88 -7.81 -4.79 12.46
N VAL A 89 -7.85 -3.71 11.68
CA VAL A 89 -6.65 -2.95 11.23
C VAL A 89 -5.71 -2.62 12.39
N MET A 90 -6.25 -2.09 13.48
CA MET A 90 -5.46 -1.71 14.66
C MET A 90 -4.81 -2.92 15.33
N GLY A 91 -5.53 -4.04 15.43
CA GLY A 91 -5.00 -5.28 16.01
C GLY A 91 -3.86 -5.86 15.18
N LEU A 92 -3.97 -5.82 13.86
CA LEU A 92 -2.91 -6.23 12.95
C LEU A 92 -1.68 -5.33 13.08
N GLY A 93 -1.87 -4.01 13.03
CA GLY A 93 -0.78 -3.04 13.15
C GLY A 93 -0.06 -3.13 14.50
N LEU A 94 -0.80 -3.16 15.61
CA LEU A 94 -0.21 -3.32 16.94
C LEU A 94 0.51 -4.67 17.07
N GLY A 95 -0.08 -5.74 16.56
CA GLY A 95 0.55 -7.06 16.54
C GLY A 95 1.91 -7.09 15.84
N ALA A 96 2.07 -6.32 14.76
CA ALA A 96 3.34 -6.18 14.03
C ALA A 96 4.37 -5.29 14.74
N LEU A 97 3.95 -4.43 15.68
CA LEU A 97 4.79 -3.50 16.43
C LEU A 97 5.17 -4.00 17.84
N THR A 98 4.57 -5.10 18.26
CA THR A 98 4.79 -5.76 19.55
C THR A 98 5.65 -7.01 19.39
N LEU A 99 6.21 -7.50 20.50
CA LEU A 99 7.02 -8.72 20.51
C LEU A 99 6.16 -9.94 20.12
N ASP A 100 6.52 -10.62 19.03
CA ASP A 100 5.90 -11.88 18.63
C ASP A 100 6.74 -13.07 19.09
N LEU A 101 6.16 -13.96 19.89
CA LEU A 101 6.77 -15.19 20.38
C LEU A 101 6.27 -16.46 19.64
N SER A 102 5.41 -16.32 18.63
CA SER A 102 4.73 -17.43 17.97
C SER A 102 5.66 -18.44 17.28
N ASP A 103 6.86 -18.00 16.89
CA ASP A 103 7.90 -18.84 16.29
C ASP A 103 8.68 -19.67 17.31
N THR A 104 8.73 -19.26 18.58
CA THR A 104 9.52 -19.92 19.63
C THR A 104 9.02 -21.33 19.95
N THR A 105 9.94 -22.26 20.19
CA THR A 105 9.66 -23.66 20.54
C THR A 105 10.11 -24.06 21.94
N SER A 106 10.70 -23.14 22.70
CA SER A 106 11.06 -23.34 24.11
C SER A 106 10.98 -22.04 24.90
N LEU A 107 10.91 -22.15 26.22
CA LEU A 107 10.97 -21.00 27.12
C LEU A 107 12.29 -20.24 26.96
N ASP A 108 13.41 -20.94 26.79
CA ASP A 108 14.72 -20.31 26.62
C ASP A 108 14.78 -19.45 25.35
N GLN A 109 14.17 -19.92 24.24
CA GLN A 109 14.06 -19.11 23.03
C GLN A 109 13.17 -17.88 23.25
N ALA A 110 12.05 -18.04 23.96
CA ALA A 110 11.19 -16.92 24.29
C ALA A 110 11.90 -15.87 25.15
N LEU A 111 12.61 -16.29 26.20
CA LEU A 111 13.41 -15.42 27.06
C LEU A 111 14.53 -14.72 26.28
N ALA A 112 15.24 -15.44 25.40
CA ALA A 112 16.26 -14.84 24.54
C ALA A 112 15.67 -13.77 23.62
N LYS A 113 14.49 -14.03 23.04
CA LYS A 113 13.78 -13.08 22.17
C LYS A 113 13.27 -11.86 22.94
N ILE A 114 12.75 -12.05 24.15
CA ILE A 114 12.37 -10.97 25.07
C ILE A 114 13.58 -10.09 25.40
N ALA A 115 14.72 -10.69 25.77
CA ALA A 115 15.94 -9.97 26.12
C ALA A 115 16.51 -9.18 24.94
N ALA A 116 16.51 -9.77 23.73
CA ALA A 116 16.89 -9.07 22.51
C ALA A 116 15.97 -7.88 22.23
N PHE A 117 14.65 -8.08 22.28
CA PHE A 117 13.68 -7.01 22.07
C PHE A 117 13.85 -5.86 23.06
N ALA A 118 14.10 -6.17 24.33
CA ALA A 118 14.36 -5.18 25.38
C ALA A 118 15.60 -4.32 25.06
N ARG A 119 16.71 -4.98 24.69
CA ARG A 119 17.97 -4.32 24.35
C ARG A 119 17.85 -3.44 23.11
N ASP A 120 17.10 -3.90 22.11
CA ASP A 120 16.94 -3.18 20.84
C ASP A 120 15.91 -2.04 20.94
N ASN A 121 15.14 -1.96 22.04
CA ASN A 121 14.12 -0.95 22.27
C ASN A 121 14.23 -0.30 23.67
N PRO A 122 15.39 0.30 24.04
CA PRO A 122 15.66 0.78 25.40
C PRO A 122 14.72 1.91 25.86
N GLN A 123 14.09 2.62 24.93
CA GLN A 123 13.15 3.71 25.19
C GLN A 123 11.72 3.24 25.48
N ARG A 124 11.41 1.95 25.34
CA ARG A 124 10.07 1.41 25.60
C ARG A 124 9.93 1.11 27.10
N PRO A 125 9.02 1.77 27.83
CA PRO A 125 8.83 1.52 29.26
C PRO A 125 8.23 0.13 29.55
N TRP A 126 7.54 -0.47 28.58
CA TRP A 126 6.91 -1.78 28.69
C TRP A 126 7.18 -2.61 27.45
N ILE A 127 7.45 -3.90 27.65
CA ILE A 127 7.44 -4.89 26.57
C ILE A 127 6.02 -5.44 26.48
N ILE A 128 5.37 -5.17 25.36
CA ILE A 128 4.08 -5.75 25.01
C ILE A 128 4.37 -6.83 23.96
N GLY A 129 3.77 -8.01 24.13
CA GLY A 129 3.97 -9.12 23.22
C GLY A 129 2.85 -10.15 23.26
N ARG A 130 2.87 -11.06 22.31
CA ARG A 130 1.87 -12.12 22.12
C ARG A 130 2.50 -13.38 21.53
N GLY A 131 1.69 -14.42 21.35
CA GLY A 131 2.09 -15.63 20.62
C GLY A 131 2.85 -16.67 21.45
N TRP A 132 2.99 -16.46 22.76
CA TRP A 132 3.51 -17.52 23.63
C TRP A 132 2.56 -18.72 23.65
N ASN A 133 3.13 -19.92 23.75
CA ASN A 133 2.36 -21.16 23.85
C ASN A 133 3.15 -22.18 24.66
N GLN A 134 2.72 -22.42 25.89
CA GLN A 134 3.38 -23.33 26.83
C GLN A 134 3.32 -24.80 26.41
N GLU A 135 2.31 -25.19 25.63
CA GLU A 135 2.20 -26.53 25.07
C GLU A 135 3.28 -26.75 24.00
N LYS A 136 3.47 -25.76 23.12
CA LYS A 136 4.55 -25.78 22.12
C LYS A 136 5.93 -25.84 22.78
N TRP A 137 6.07 -25.23 23.96
CA TRP A 137 7.32 -25.22 24.73
C TRP A 137 7.52 -26.47 25.61
N GLY A 138 6.53 -27.36 25.71
CA GLY A 138 6.62 -28.58 26.53
C GLY A 138 6.74 -28.34 28.03
N LEU A 139 6.22 -27.22 28.55
CA LEU A 139 6.44 -26.82 29.95
C LEU A 139 5.62 -27.61 30.97
N GLY A 140 4.47 -28.19 30.56
CA GLY A 140 3.52 -28.84 31.47
C GLY A 140 2.89 -27.91 32.51
N ARG A 141 3.07 -26.59 32.35
CA ARG A 141 2.59 -25.52 33.24
C ARG A 141 2.61 -24.20 32.47
N PHE A 142 1.97 -23.18 33.03
CA PHE A 142 2.11 -21.82 32.53
C PHE A 142 3.48 -21.22 32.86
N PRO A 143 4.03 -20.37 31.97
CA PRO A 143 5.26 -19.63 32.26
C PRO A 143 5.04 -18.67 33.45
N THR A 144 6.06 -18.53 34.29
CA THR A 144 6.11 -17.68 35.49
C THR A 144 7.42 -16.92 35.54
#